data_AF-A0A6B3RND5-F1
#
_entry.id   AF-A0A6B3RND5-F1
#
_cell.length_a   1.000
_cell.length_b   1.000
_cell.length_c   1.000
_cell.angle_alpha   90.00
_cell.angle_beta   90.00
_cell.angle_gamma   90.00
#
_symmetry.space_group_name_H-M   'P 1'
#
loop_
_entity.id
_entity.type
_entity.pdbx_description
1 polymer ?
#
loop_
_entity_poly.entity_id
_entity_poly.type
_entity_poly.pdbx_seq_one_letter_code
_entity_poly.pdbx_strand_id
1 'polypeptide(L)' 'MMASTRQIINDLRAHSRAFEGTHVQGTMMTSLCRSLDRAVHELERLHDEVTLLRAFAEIPQDAP' A
#
# COMPACT_ATOMS: atom_id res chain seq x y z
N MET A 1 -14.99 1.28 -13.01
CA MET A 1 -13.69 1.96 -12.95
C MET A 1 -12.93 1.33 -11.79
N MET A 2 -11.92 0.48 -12.03
CA MET A 2 -11.13 -0.09 -10.93
C MET A 2 -10.24 1.01 -10.34
N ALA A 3 -10.24 1.16 -9.00
CA ALA A 3 -9.32 2.07 -8.34
C ALA A 3 -7.88 1.62 -8.62
N SER A 4 -7.00 2.57 -8.92
CA SER A 4 -5.57 2.27 -9.05
C SER A 4 -5.01 1.82 -7.69
N THR A 5 -3.98 0.97 -7.70
CA THR A 5 -3.29 0.52 -6.47
C THR A 5 -2.87 1.69 -5.58
N ARG A 6 -2.46 2.81 -6.18
CA ARG A 6 -2.08 4.04 -5.47
C ARG A 6 -3.28 4.72 -4.80
N GLN A 7 -4.47 4.69 -5.40
CA GLN A 7 -5.70 5.17 -4.75
C GLN A 7 -6.06 4.29 -3.55
N ILE A 8 -6.00 2.97 -3.68
CA ILE A 8 -6.26 2.02 -2.58
C ILE A 8 -5.31 2.27 -1.40
N ILE A 9 -4.02 2.47 -1.66
CA ILE A 9 -3.02 2.79 -0.64
C ILE A 9 -3.37 4.09 0.09
N ASN A 10 -3.74 5.14 -0.65
CA ASN A 10 -4.10 6.42 -0.06
C ASN A 10 -5.36 6.33 0.81
N ASP A 11 -6.37 5.58 0.36
CA ASP A 11 -7.62 5.39 1.10
C ASP A 11 -7.36 4.62 2.40
N LEU A 12 -6.55 3.56 2.36
CA LEU A 12 -6.17 2.80 3.56
C LEU A 12 -5.41 3.67 4.59
N ARG A 13 -4.51 4.53 4.13
CA ARG A 13 -3.82 5.51 5.00
C ARG A 13 -4.78 6.51 5.62
N ALA A 14 -5.72 7.04 4.83
CA ALA A 14 -6.72 7.98 5.32
C ALA A 14 -7.59 7.33 6.41
N HIS A 15 -8.02 6.09 6.20
CA HIS A 15 -8.77 5.33 7.18
C HIS A 15 -7.97 5.06 8.45
N SER A 16 -6.71 4.59 8.34
CA SER A 16 -5.83 4.35 9.50
C SER A 16 -5.71 5.61 10.39
N ARG A 17 -5.44 6.77 9.78
CA ARG A 17 -5.34 8.05 10.50
C ARG A 17 -6.66 8.51 11.11
N ALA A 18 -7.77 8.31 10.42
CA ALA A 18 -9.10 8.64 10.95
C ALA A 18 -9.41 7.81 12.20
N PHE A 19 -9.02 6.53 12.22
CA PHE A 19 -9.18 5.66 13.38
C PHE A 19 -8.26 6.03 14.54
N GLU A 20 -7.03 6.48 14.28
CA GLU A 20 -6.13 6.99 15.32
C GLU A 20 -6.62 8.32 15.94
N GLY A 21 -7.21 9.21 15.14
CA GLY A 21 -7.74 10.49 15.60
C GLY A 21 -9.06 10.37 16.37
N THR A 22 -9.81 9.29 16.14
CA THR A 22 -11.05 9.01 16.88
C THR A 22 -10.66 8.44 18.24
N HIS A 23 -11.03 9.13 19.33
CA HIS A 23 -10.71 8.83 20.74
C HIS A 23 -11.26 7.49 21.30
N VAL A 24 -11.30 6.42 20.50
CA VAL A 24 -11.68 5.07 20.91
C VAL A 24 -10.40 4.33 21.29
N GLN A 25 -9.88 4.64 22.49
CA GLN A 25 -8.75 3.92 23.09
C GLN A 25 -9.17 2.49 23.47
N GLY A 26 -9.04 1.58 22.51
CA GLY A 26 -9.19 0.14 22.72
C GLY A 26 -8.05 -0.62 22.05
N THR A 27 -7.47 -1.60 22.73
CA THR A 27 -6.35 -2.43 22.22
C THR A 27 -6.64 -3.08 20.86
N MET A 28 -7.91 -3.40 20.57
CA MET A 28 -8.35 -3.87 19.26
C MET A 28 -8.17 -2.81 18.15
N MET A 29 -8.51 -1.55 18.41
CA MET A 29 -8.38 -0.48 17.41
C MET A 29 -6.89 -0.23 17.09
N THR A 30 -6.03 -0.22 18.11
CA THR A 30 -4.58 -0.13 17.92
C THR A 30 -4.00 -1.32 17.16
N SER A 31 -4.54 -2.53 17.35
CA SER A 31 -4.14 -3.71 16.57
C SER A 31 -4.58 -3.59 15.11
N LEU A 32 -5.77 -3.05 14.86
CA LEU A 32 -6.30 -2.80 13.53
C LEU A 32 -5.46 -1.77 12.77
N CYS A 33 -5.16 -0.60 13.37
CA CYS A 33 -4.32 0.42 12.72
C CYS A 33 -2.93 -0.14 12.36
N ARG A 34 -2.28 -0.87 13.26
CA ARG A 34 -1.00 -1.54 12.96
C ARG A 34 -1.10 -2.58 11.85
N SER A 35 -2.25 -3.23 11.70
CA SER A 35 -2.47 -4.22 10.65
C SER A 35 -2.74 -3.55 9.30
N LEU A 36 -3.48 -2.44 9.30
CA LEU A 36 -3.67 -1.59 8.12
C LEU A 36 -2.35 -0.99 7.63
N ASP A 37 -1.53 -0.48 8.55
CA ASP A 37 -0.21 0.04 8.20
C ASP A 37 0.68 -1.03 7.59
N ARG A 38 0.73 -2.24 8.15
CA ARG A 38 1.49 -3.36 7.56
C ARG A 38 0.98 -3.72 6.16
N ALA A 39 -0.33 -3.73 5.96
CA ALA A 39 -0.92 -4.01 4.65
C ALA A 39 -0.57 -2.92 3.62
N VAL A 40 -0.56 -1.65 4.03
CA VAL A 40 -0.12 -0.54 3.18
C VAL A 40 1.34 -0.68 2.75
N HIS A 41 2.23 -0.98 3.69
CA HIS A 41 3.66 -1.18 3.36
C HIS A 41 3.87 -2.35 2.39
N GLU A 42 3.13 -3.45 2.58
CA GLU A 42 3.24 -4.60 1.67
C GLU A 42 2.71 -4.27 0.26
N LEU A 43 1.62 -3.50 0.16
CA LEU A 43 1.10 -3.04 -1.12
C LEU A 43 2.09 -2.10 -1.84
N GLU A 44 2.78 -1.24 -1.11
CA GLU A 44 3.84 -0.38 -1.68
C GLU A 44 5.01 -1.22 -2.18
N ARG A 45 5.49 -2.16 -1.37
CA ARG A 45 6.56 -3.08 -1.75
C ARG A 45 6.22 -3.85 -3.04
N LEU A 46 5.02 -4.40 -3.12
CA LEU A 46 4.55 -5.14 -4.30
C LEU A 46 4.36 -4.22 -5.52
N HIS A 47 3.89 -3.00 -5.32
CA HIS A 47 3.75 -2.03 -6.40
C HIS A 47 5.12 -1.67 -7.01
N ASP A 48 6.11 -1.45 -6.16
CA ASP A 48 7.48 -1.14 -6.57
C ASP A 48 8.14 -2.35 -7.26
N GLU A 49 7.94 -3.55 -6.72
CA GLU A 49 8.44 -4.80 -7.32
C GLU A 49 7.85 -5.04 -8.71
N VAL A 50 6.53 -4.87 -8.88
CA VAL A 50 5.88 -4.97 -10.19
C VAL A 50 6.38 -3.89 -11.15
N THR A 51 6.61 -2.67 -10.65
CA THR A 51 7.15 -1.58 -11.48
C THR A 51 8.56 -1.91 -11.96
N LEU A 52 9.41 -2.45 -11.09
CA LEU A 52 10.76 -2.88 -11.41
C LEU A 52 10.75 -4.03 -12.43
N LEU A 53 9.93 -5.07 -12.21
CA LEU A 53 9.82 -6.21 -13.13
C LEU A 53 9.33 -5.79 -14.52
N ARG A 54 8.39 -4.83 -14.59
CA ARG A 54 7.95 -4.26 -15.86
C ARG A 54 9.08 -3.50 -16.55
N ALA A 55 9.84 -2.71 -15.81
CA ALA A 55 11.00 -2.02 -16.38
C ALA A 55 12.02 -3.01 -16.97
N PHE A 56 12.28 -4.15 -16.32
CA PHE A 56 13.14 -5.20 -16.88
C PHE A 56 12.56 -5.85 -18.15
N ALA A 57 11.24 -6.09 -18.19
CA ALA A 57 10.58 -6.66 -19.36
C ALA A 57 10.58 -5.71 -20.57
N GLU A 58 10.70 -4.41 -20.34
CA GLU A 58 10.78 -3.38 -21.37
C GLU A 58 12.21 -3.18 -21.91
N ILE A 59 13.24 -3.76 -21.28
CA ILE A 59 14.62 -3.75 -21.80
C ILE A 59 14.71 -4.75 -22.96
N PRO A 60 15.04 -4.31 -24.19
CA PRO A 60 15.26 -5.21 -25.32
C PRO A 60 16.41 -6.18 -24.99
N GLN A 61 16.15 -7.48 -25.08
CA GLN A 61 17.15 -8.54 -24.85
C GLN A 61 18.28 -8.55 -25.90
N ASP A 62 18.15 -7.74 -26.96
CA ASP A 62 19.08 -7.62 -28.08
C ASP A 62 19.87 -6.29 -28.09
N ALA A 63 20.03 -5.63 -26.92
CA ALA A 63 20.97 -4.52 -26.82
C ALA A 63 22.42 -5.06 -27.05
N PRO A 64 23.23 -4.39 -27.89
CA PRO A 64 24.50 -4.92 -28.42
C PRO A 64 25.55 -5.26 -27.35
#